data_AF-A0A2V1AGV3-F1
#
_entry.id   AF-A0A2V1AGV3-F1
#
_cell.length_a   1.000
_cell.length_b   1.000
_cell.length_c   1.000
_cell.angle_alpha   90.00
_cell.angle_beta   90.00
_cell.angle_gamma   90.00
#
_symmetry.space_group_name_H-M   'P 1'
#
loop_
_entity.id
_entity.type
_entity.pdbx_description
1 polymer ?
#
loop_
_entity_poly.entity_id
_entity_poly.type
_entity_poly.pdbx_seq_one_letter_code
_entity_poly.pdbx_strand_id
1 'polypeptide(L)'
;MTATGKSIITSAESYTNKDLLLLSQLLHTQGLIQPDSVREYEDLESIGSDWFHHDSTQLSRRTHENSLTKPPTGEQILALYENMLEENPDCKTTTDLANKFYFARVHELEHRIQKDKEDFKALLGES
;
A
#
# COMPACT_ATOMS: atom_id res chain seq x y z
N MET A 1 -21.58 -0.02 -22.90
CA MET A 1 -20.53 -1.05 -22.83
C MET A 1 -19.97 -1.03 -21.42
N THR A 2 -19.92 -2.20 -20.81
CA THR A 2 -19.83 -2.45 -19.36
C THR A 2 -18.52 -1.99 -18.76
N ALA A 3 -18.59 -1.24 -17.65
CA ALA A 3 -17.46 -0.95 -16.79
C ALA A 3 -16.82 -2.27 -16.34
N THR A 4 -15.61 -2.54 -16.80
CA THR A 4 -14.74 -3.59 -16.27
C THR A 4 -14.55 -3.31 -14.79
N GLY A 5 -15.13 -4.16 -13.93
CA GLY A 5 -14.89 -4.07 -12.49
C GLY A 5 -13.40 -4.20 -12.24
N LYS A 6 -12.75 -3.13 -11.74
CA LYS A 6 -11.37 -3.19 -11.24
C LYS A 6 -11.31 -4.37 -10.27
N SER A 7 -10.40 -5.32 -10.52
CA SER A 7 -10.14 -6.39 -9.56
C SER A 7 -9.77 -5.75 -8.22
N ILE A 8 -10.34 -6.24 -7.11
CA ILE A 8 -10.02 -5.75 -5.76
C ILE A 8 -8.49 -5.78 -5.51
N ILE A 9 -7.80 -6.74 -6.12
CA ILE A 9 -6.35 -6.93 -5.97
C ILE A 9 -5.54 -5.81 -6.63
N THR A 10 -6.06 -5.18 -7.68
CA THR A 10 -5.33 -4.14 -8.43
C THR A 10 -5.78 -2.74 -8.06
N SER A 11 -6.80 -2.59 -7.22
CA SER A 11 -7.30 -1.29 -6.77
C SER A 11 -6.53 -0.82 -5.54
N ALA A 12 -5.86 0.34 -5.60
CA ALA A 12 -5.07 0.81 -4.47
C ALA A 12 -5.95 1.12 -3.24
N GLU A 13 -7.19 1.56 -3.45
CA GLU A 13 -8.18 1.80 -2.39
C GLU A 13 -8.55 0.54 -1.57
N SER A 14 -8.22 -0.66 -2.07
CA SER A 14 -8.45 -1.92 -1.35
C SER A 14 -7.37 -2.25 -0.31
N TYR A 15 -6.39 -1.35 -0.14
CA TYR A 15 -5.22 -1.53 0.71
C TYR A 15 -5.03 -0.33 1.63
N THR A 16 -4.43 -0.57 2.80
CA THR A 16 -4.05 0.52 3.70
C THR A 16 -2.82 1.27 3.17
N ASN A 17 -2.63 2.53 3.60
CA ASN A 17 -1.42 3.28 3.30
C ASN A 17 -0.14 2.53 3.72
N LYS A 18 -0.21 1.76 4.82
CA LYS A 18 0.89 0.89 5.28
C LYS A 18 1.21 -0.22 4.26
N ASP A 19 0.19 -0.85 3.69
CA ASP A 19 0.37 -1.94 2.71
C ASP A 19 0.95 -1.41 1.38
N LEU A 20 0.42 -0.27 0.90
CA LEU A 20 0.91 0.39 -0.32
C LEU A 20 2.31 0.97 -0.16
N LEU A 21 2.62 1.51 1.03
CA LEU A 21 3.97 1.94 1.39
C LEU A 21 4.96 0.78 1.31
N LEU A 22 4.61 -0.37 1.91
CA LEU A 22 5.47 -1.54 1.90
C LEU A 22 5.73 -2.04 0.47
N LEU A 23 4.71 -2.13 -0.37
CA LEU A 23 4.88 -2.52 -1.77
C LEU A 23 5.82 -1.55 -2.50
N SER A 24 5.62 -0.25 -2.32
CA SER A 24 6.49 0.79 -2.91
C SER A 24 7.94 0.66 -2.43
N GLN A 25 8.15 0.34 -1.15
CA GLN A 25 9.48 0.11 -0.58
C GLN A 25 10.13 -1.15 -1.16
N LEU A 26 9.39 -2.26 -1.30
CA LEU A 26 9.92 -3.49 -1.90
C LEU A 26 10.38 -3.24 -3.34
N LEU A 27 9.56 -2.62 -4.17
CA LEU A 27 9.93 -2.19 -5.53
C LEU A 27 11.19 -1.30 -5.52
N HIS A 28 11.21 -0.29 -4.65
CA HIS A 28 12.35 0.63 -4.53
C HIS A 28 13.65 -0.07 -4.12
N THR A 29 13.59 -1.01 -3.16
CA THR A 29 14.77 -1.76 -2.70
C THR A 29 15.37 -2.66 -3.77
N GLN A 30 14.57 -3.09 -4.75
CA GLN A 30 15.03 -3.81 -5.93
C GLN A 30 15.56 -2.87 -7.04
N GLY A 31 15.65 -1.56 -6.77
CA GLY A 31 16.11 -0.57 -7.75
C GLY A 31 15.06 -0.18 -8.80
N LEU A 32 13.80 -0.62 -8.63
CA LEU A 32 12.72 -0.35 -9.57
C LEU A 32 12.11 1.04 -9.32
N ILE A 33 12.90 2.08 -9.62
CA ILE A 33 12.55 3.47 -9.30
C ILE A 33 11.65 4.08 -10.38
N GLN A 34 11.97 3.85 -11.65
CA GLN A 34 11.22 4.41 -12.77
C GLN A 34 10.08 3.47 -13.19
N PRO A 35 8.93 3.98 -13.65
CA PRO A 35 7.81 3.13 -14.09
C PRO A 35 8.19 2.12 -15.17
N ASP A 36 9.05 2.50 -16.11
CA ASP A 36 9.51 1.59 -17.16
C ASP A 36 10.36 0.44 -16.59
N SER A 37 11.16 0.70 -15.56
CA SER A 37 11.91 -0.36 -14.86
C SER A 37 11.00 -1.36 -14.17
N VAL A 38 9.82 -0.93 -13.69
CA VAL A 38 8.83 -1.85 -13.12
C VAL A 38 8.17 -2.68 -14.22
N ARG A 39 7.81 -2.06 -15.36
CA ARG A 39 7.19 -2.75 -16.51
C ARG A 39 8.06 -3.82 -17.12
N GLU A 40 9.36 -3.57 -17.19
CA GLU A 40 10.34 -4.46 -17.82
C GLU A 40 10.90 -5.52 -16.85
N TYR A 41 10.53 -5.46 -15.56
CA TYR A 41 11.07 -6.37 -14.56
C TYR A 41 10.46 -7.78 -14.69
N GLU A 42 11.31 -8.76 -14.98
CA GLU A 42 10.89 -10.14 -15.27
C GLU A 42 10.31 -10.88 -14.05
N ASP A 43 10.68 -10.48 -12.83
CA ASP A 43 10.38 -11.22 -11.61
C ASP A 43 9.49 -10.43 -10.62
N LEU A 44 8.49 -9.70 -11.13
CA LEU A 44 7.51 -9.03 -10.25
C LEU A 44 6.72 -10.03 -9.38
N GLU A 45 6.64 -11.29 -9.78
CA GLU A 45 5.99 -12.34 -9.01
C GLU A 45 6.71 -12.60 -7.67
N SER A 46 8.04 -12.54 -7.62
CA SER A 46 8.77 -12.66 -6.34
C SER A 46 8.46 -11.50 -5.41
N ILE A 47 8.35 -10.27 -5.92
CA ILE A 47 7.94 -9.10 -5.13
C ILE A 47 6.51 -9.27 -4.60
N GLY A 48 5.60 -9.81 -5.41
CA GLY A 48 4.24 -10.14 -4.96
C GLY A 48 4.22 -11.19 -3.85
N SER A 49 5.09 -12.21 -3.95
CA SER A 49 5.28 -13.21 -2.90
C SER A 49 5.84 -12.60 -1.61
N ASP A 50 6.90 -11.79 -1.71
CA ASP A 50 7.51 -11.12 -0.57
C ASP A 50 6.52 -10.21 0.14
N TRP A 51 5.77 -9.42 -0.63
CA TRP A 51 4.72 -8.55 -0.09
C TRP A 51 3.63 -9.34 0.63
N PHE A 52 3.16 -10.46 0.06
CA PHE A 52 2.13 -11.30 0.68
C PHE A 52 2.60 -11.97 1.99
N HIS A 53 3.86 -12.41 2.03
CA HIS A 53 4.42 -13.11 3.17
C HIS A 53 4.99 -12.18 4.25
N HIS A 54 5.18 -10.89 3.95
CA HIS A 54 5.70 -9.94 4.92
C HIS A 54 4.77 -9.79 6.14
N ASP A 55 5.36 -9.70 7.34
CA ASP A 55 4.63 -9.67 8.62
C ASP A 55 3.58 -8.56 8.69
N SER A 56 3.89 -7.38 8.14
CA SER A 56 2.94 -6.25 8.08
C SER A 56 1.67 -6.61 7.28
N THR A 57 1.83 -7.26 6.13
CA THR A 57 0.72 -7.67 5.27
C THR A 57 -0.05 -8.84 5.90
N GLN A 58 0.65 -9.79 6.52
CA GLN A 58 0.01 -10.85 7.30
C GLN A 58 -0.86 -10.27 8.42
N LEU A 59 -0.38 -9.24 9.12
CA LEU A 59 -1.15 -8.55 10.15
C LEU A 59 -2.40 -7.89 9.55
N SER A 60 -2.27 -7.12 8.45
CA SER A 60 -3.42 -6.49 7.75
C SER A 60 -4.48 -7.51 7.34
N ARG A 61 -4.06 -8.70 6.90
CA ARG A 61 -4.99 -9.79 6.55
C ARG A 61 -5.72 -10.36 7.76
N ARG A 62 -5.03 -10.52 8.91
CA ARG A 62 -5.63 -11.01 10.16
C ARG A 62 -6.61 -10.01 10.77
N THR A 63 -6.42 -8.71 10.52
CA THR A 63 -7.30 -7.63 10.96
C THR A 63 -8.39 -7.26 9.94
N HIS A 64 -8.48 -7.99 8.82
CA HIS A 64 -9.41 -7.71 7.71
C HIS A 64 -9.23 -6.33 7.05
N GLU A 65 -8.04 -5.73 7.18
CA GLU A 65 -7.66 -4.46 6.53
C GLU A 65 -7.16 -4.68 5.09
N ASN A 66 -6.90 -5.93 4.70
CA ASN A 66 -6.43 -6.34 3.39
C ASN A 66 -7.09 -7.67 2.98
N SER A 67 -7.58 -7.77 1.73
CA SER A 67 -8.34 -8.92 1.22
C SER A 67 -7.51 -9.96 0.46
N LEU A 68 -6.18 -9.87 0.45
CA LEU A 68 -5.33 -10.86 -0.20
C LEU A 68 -5.51 -12.24 0.42
N THR A 69 -5.80 -13.24 -0.40
CA THR A 69 -5.93 -14.65 0.02
C THR A 69 -4.78 -15.51 -0.48
N LYS A 70 -4.04 -15.04 -1.48
CA LYS A 70 -2.87 -15.67 -2.09
C LYS A 70 -1.87 -14.60 -2.56
N PRO A 71 -0.60 -14.96 -2.81
CA PRO A 71 0.36 -14.07 -3.46
C PRO A 71 -0.22 -13.49 -4.78
N PRO A 72 -0.12 -12.18 -5.00
CA PRO A 72 -0.43 -11.58 -6.29
C PRO A 72 0.52 -12.06 -7.38
N THR A 73 0.04 -12.19 -8.61
CA THR A 73 0.90 -12.46 -9.78
C THR A 73 1.71 -11.21 -10.15
N GLY A 74 2.79 -11.37 -10.92
CA GLY A 74 3.57 -10.23 -11.42
C GLY A 74 2.72 -9.21 -12.20
N GLU A 75 1.79 -9.68 -13.03
CA GLU A 75 0.82 -8.83 -13.74
C GLU A 75 -0.08 -8.04 -12.78
N GLN A 76 -0.50 -8.63 -11.66
CA GLN A 76 -1.31 -7.96 -10.65
C GLN A 76 -0.51 -6.89 -9.90
N ILE A 77 0.77 -7.16 -9.61
CA ILE A 77 1.67 -6.16 -9.01
C ILE A 77 1.88 -4.99 -9.97
N LEU A 78 2.13 -5.27 -11.25
CA LEU A 78 2.29 -4.22 -12.26
C LEU A 78 1.01 -3.36 -12.36
N ALA A 79 -0.15 -4.00 -12.50
CA ALA A 79 -1.42 -3.28 -12.60
C ALA A 79 -1.73 -2.46 -11.35
N LEU A 80 -1.45 -2.98 -10.14
CA LEU A 80 -1.60 -2.23 -8.90
C LEU A 80 -0.68 -1.01 -8.87
N TYR A 81 0.59 -1.17 -9.25
CA TYR A 81 1.56 -0.09 -9.32
C TYR A 81 1.13 1.01 -10.31
N GLU A 82 0.65 0.64 -11.50
CA GLU A 82 0.17 1.59 -12.49
C GLU A 82 -1.08 2.33 -12.02
N ASN A 83 -2.01 1.64 -11.36
CA ASN A 83 -3.18 2.28 -10.74
C ASN A 83 -2.77 3.24 -9.61
N MET A 84 -1.76 2.89 -8.81
CA MET A 84 -1.21 3.80 -7.79
C MET A 84 -0.65 5.07 -8.43
N LEU A 85 0.05 5.00 -9.57
CA LEU A 85 0.53 6.20 -10.27
C LEU A 85 -0.63 7.02 -10.85
N GLU A 86 -1.64 6.36 -11.44
CA GLU A 86 -2.80 7.03 -12.03
C GLU A 86 -3.62 7.79 -10.97
N GLU A 87 -3.85 7.17 -9.81
CA GLU A 87 -4.61 7.74 -8.70
C GLU A 87 -3.82 8.84 -7.95
N ASN A 88 -2.51 8.96 -8.21
CA ASN A 88 -1.62 9.91 -7.57
C ASN A 88 -0.82 10.70 -8.62
N PRO A 89 -1.44 11.64 -9.34
CA PRO A 89 -0.86 12.25 -10.54
C PRO A 89 0.43 13.06 -10.29
N ASP A 90 0.69 13.48 -9.06
CA ASP A 90 1.94 14.16 -8.66
C ASP A 90 3.12 13.19 -8.48
N CYS A 91 2.85 11.88 -8.36
CA CYS A 91 3.87 10.85 -8.26
C CYS A 91 4.30 10.40 -9.65
N LYS A 92 5.60 10.46 -9.95
CA LYS A 92 6.17 10.04 -11.24
C LYS A 92 7.08 8.82 -11.10
N THR A 93 7.48 8.50 -9.89
CA THR A 93 8.41 7.42 -9.57
C THR A 93 7.91 6.58 -8.40
N THR A 94 8.50 5.39 -8.24
CA THR A 94 8.29 4.55 -7.06
C THR A 94 8.71 5.27 -5.77
N THR A 95 9.73 6.13 -5.83
CA THR A 95 10.14 6.97 -4.69
C THR A 95 9.07 7.98 -4.31
N ASP A 96 8.41 8.62 -5.28
CA ASP A 96 7.32 9.57 -5.00
C ASP A 96 6.13 8.87 -4.34
N LEU A 97 5.78 7.67 -4.82
CA LEU A 97 4.74 6.84 -4.21
C LEU A 97 5.10 6.45 -2.78
N ALA A 98 6.32 5.97 -2.54
CA ALA A 98 6.79 5.63 -1.21
C ALA A 98 6.73 6.83 -0.26
N ASN A 99 7.17 8.01 -0.70
CA ASN A 99 7.08 9.23 0.10
C ASN A 99 5.61 9.63 0.37
N LYS A 100 4.75 9.54 -0.64
CA LYS A 100 3.33 9.86 -0.49
C LYS A 100 2.67 8.98 0.58
N PHE A 101 2.81 7.66 0.48
CA PHE A 101 2.21 6.74 1.44
C PHE A 101 2.89 6.82 2.81
N TYR A 102 4.18 7.15 2.86
CA TYR A 102 4.89 7.41 4.12
C TYR A 102 4.27 8.58 4.87
N PHE A 103 4.13 9.75 4.24
CA PHE A 103 3.55 10.92 4.92
C PHE A 103 2.08 10.73 5.27
N ALA A 104 1.30 10.07 4.40
CA ALA A 104 -0.08 9.70 4.71
C ALA A 104 -0.14 8.79 5.96
N ARG A 105 0.76 7.80 6.05
CA ARG A 105 0.83 6.91 7.21
C ARG A 105 1.27 7.62 8.49
N VAL A 106 2.21 8.56 8.41
CA VAL A 106 2.60 9.38 9.56
C VAL A 106 1.40 10.16 10.10
N HIS A 107 0.65 10.83 9.22
CA HIS A 107 -0.53 11.60 9.60
C HIS A 107 -1.62 10.71 10.25
N GLU A 108 -1.87 9.51 9.71
CA GLU A 108 -2.78 8.54 10.33
C GLU A 108 -2.37 8.17 11.76
N LEU A 109 -1.07 7.92 11.97
CA LEU A 109 -0.54 7.54 13.28
C LEU A 109 -0.62 8.70 14.27
N GLU A 110 -0.28 9.92 13.85
CA GLU A 110 -0.42 11.12 14.66
C GLU A 110 -1.88 11.35 15.09
N HIS A 111 -2.81 11.22 14.15
CA HIS A 111 -4.24 11.34 14.44
C HIS A 111 -4.72 10.27 15.42
N ARG A 112 -4.31 9.01 15.24
CA ARG A 112 -4.65 7.91 16.15
C ARG A 112 -4.11 8.16 17.56
N ILE A 113 -2.85 8.58 17.68
CA ILE A 113 -2.25 8.92 18.98
C ILE A 113 -3.01 10.06 19.65
N GLN A 114 -3.41 11.09 18.89
CA GLN A 114 -4.15 12.21 19.44
C GLN A 114 -5.54 11.78 19.94
N LYS A 115 -6.24 10.96 19.16
CA LYS A 115 -7.53 10.39 19.57
C LYS A 115 -7.40 9.52 20.82
N ASP A 116 -6.42 8.64 20.87
CA ASP A 116 -6.19 7.78 22.04
C ASP A 116 -5.90 8.61 23.31
N LYS A 117 -5.23 9.76 23.18
CA LYS A 117 -5.01 10.71 24.29
C LYS A 117 -6.31 11.39 24.74
N GLU A 118 -7.15 11.80 23.80
CA GLU A 118 -8.45 12.42 24.10
C GLU A 118 -9.39 11.44 24.79
N ASP A 119 -9.48 10.21 24.27
CA ASP A 119 -10.26 9.13 24.86
C ASP A 119 -9.76 8.81 26.29
N PHE A 120 -8.44 8.79 26.51
CA PHE A 120 -7.86 8.58 27.83
C PHE A 120 -8.19 9.71 28.83
N LYS A 121 -8.11 10.98 28.41
CA LYS A 121 -8.49 12.12 29.27
C LYS A 121 -9.96 12.09 29.65
N ALA A 122 -10.83 11.76 28.69
CA ALA A 122 -12.26 11.61 28.93
C ALA A 122 -12.55 10.50 29.96
N LEU A 123 -11.83 9.38 29.90
CA LEU A 123 -11.94 8.28 30.87
C LEU A 123 -11.47 8.69 32.28
N LEU A 124 -10.49 9.57 32.41
CA LEU A 124 -10.02 10.10 33.69
C LEU A 124 -10.95 11.16 34.30
N GLY A 125 -11.98 11.62 33.57
CA GLY A 125 -12.85 12.70 33.99
C GLY A 125 -12.18 14.09 33.97
N GLU A 126 -11.03 14.19 33.31
CA GLU A 126 -10.35 15.46 33.04
C GLU A 126 -11.00 16.06 31.78
N SER A 127 -12.13 16.75 31.96
CA SER A 127 -12.85 17.51 30.92
C SER A 127 -12.41 18.97 30.91
#